data_AF-A0A935ZXS2-F1
#
_entry.id   AF-A0A935ZXS2-F1
#
_cell.length_a   1.000
_cell.length_b   1.000
_cell.length_c   1.000
_cell.angle_alpha   90.00
_cell.angle_beta   90.00
_cell.angle_gamma   90.00
#
_symmetry.space_group_name_H-M   'P 1'
#
loop_
_entity.id
_entity.type
_entity.pdbx_description
1 polymer ?
#
loop_
_entity_poly.entity_id
_entity_poly.type
_entity_poly.pdbx_seq_one_letter_code
_entity_poly.pdbx_strand_id
1 'polypeptide(L)'
;MSMNACATLATHLGAEAAVRFKDAMAGSGNEDSHWLKAIEGECALILGELETAAKHYAAAQVLAERRRRLGDVASMRRQAKLLLNTHGLDEALAQTWLPLPRIAVFSGHLVDAPGRGSARLPVKQLEPVATAIRAWLSRHQVRIAVCSLSAGADLLFADMALRCGAELHIVLPASRAELLQLPLIGQIPDGPARIERVLSAATSIRELGPDETSCDIVDYVYLNEMLLGTAGVPSPGSRWRSGGPVGLGWPAGGAGGSADAVRRMRETGWTVTRIDPLSTQPEPVNQVPAATPEFDALSAQLKALVFGDFVGFSKLAGAGLKDFYRRSLPPWRGVSKRCRTPMRPVPETPGVMVCILHSRA
;
A
#
# COMPACT_ATOMS: atom_id res chain seq x y z
N MET A 1 21.00 -1.45 22.09
CA MET A 1 19.67 -0.80 22.21
C MET A 1 19.23 -0.36 20.83
N SER A 2 18.06 -0.77 20.34
CA SER A 2 17.55 -0.26 19.05
C SER A 2 17.38 1.26 19.16
N MET A 3 17.83 2.04 18.18
CA MET A 3 17.71 3.51 18.16
C MET A 3 16.27 4.03 18.42
N ASN A 4 15.24 3.25 18.08
CA ASN A 4 13.83 3.55 18.39
C ASN A 4 13.49 3.62 19.91
N ALA A 5 14.33 3.08 20.79
CA ALA A 5 14.10 3.13 22.23
C ALA A 5 14.46 4.49 22.83
N CYS A 6 15.45 5.21 22.27
CA CYS A 6 15.94 6.47 22.85
C CYS A 6 14.95 7.63 22.74
N ALA A 7 14.22 7.75 21.63
CA ALA A 7 13.18 8.77 21.43
C ALA A 7 12.03 8.63 22.43
N THR A 8 11.57 7.39 22.62
CA THR A 8 10.52 7.05 23.59
C THR A 8 10.99 7.35 25.03
N LEU A 9 12.24 7.04 25.34
CA LEU A 9 12.89 7.38 26.62
C LEU A 9 12.99 8.89 26.85
N ALA A 10 13.29 9.69 25.82
CA ALA A 10 13.34 11.16 25.94
C ALA A 10 11.96 11.77 26.29
N THR A 11 10.87 11.22 25.74
CA THR A 11 9.49 11.59 26.14
C THR A 11 9.21 11.38 27.64
N HIS A 12 9.89 10.42 28.27
CA HIS A 12 9.72 10.13 29.70
C HIS A 12 10.73 10.86 30.60
N LEU A 13 11.86 11.34 30.05
CA LEU A 13 12.95 11.95 30.81
C LEU A 13 12.97 13.49 30.76
N GLY A 14 12.18 14.13 29.89
CA GLY A 14 12.00 15.58 29.85
C GLY A 14 13.13 16.36 29.16
N ALA A 15 13.08 17.70 29.24
CA ALA A 15 13.96 18.62 28.53
C ALA A 15 15.46 18.43 28.86
N GLU A 16 15.80 18.13 30.10
CA GLU A 16 17.20 17.93 30.52
C GLU A 16 17.86 16.73 29.82
N ALA A 17 17.11 15.65 29.60
CA ALA A 17 17.61 14.50 28.86
C ALA A 17 17.78 14.79 27.37
N ALA A 18 16.89 15.61 26.79
CA ALA A 18 17.02 16.05 25.41
C ALA A 18 18.29 16.89 25.18
N VAL A 19 18.64 17.78 26.12
CA VAL A 19 19.91 18.55 26.06
C VAL A 19 21.11 17.62 26.10
N ARG A 20 21.19 16.73 27.10
CA ARG A 20 22.32 15.79 27.23
C ARG A 20 22.48 14.89 26.01
N PHE A 21 21.37 14.47 25.40
CA PHE A 21 21.40 13.67 24.20
C PHE A 21 21.89 14.48 22.99
N LYS A 22 21.37 15.70 22.80
CA LYS A 22 21.81 16.62 21.73
C LYS A 22 23.32 16.88 21.79
N ASP A 23 23.85 17.10 23.00
CA ASP A 23 25.28 17.31 23.23
C ASP A 23 26.11 16.05 22.93
N ALA A 24 25.63 14.87 23.34
CA ALA A 24 26.29 13.60 23.05
C ALA A 24 26.31 13.28 21.54
N MET A 25 25.25 13.63 20.81
CA MET A 25 25.15 13.37 19.38
C MET A 25 26.02 14.30 18.53
N ALA A 26 26.22 15.56 18.95
CA ALA A 26 27.11 16.51 18.29
C ALA A 26 28.57 15.99 18.19
N GLY A 27 28.99 15.07 19.05
CA GLY A 27 30.30 14.42 19.02
C GLY A 27 30.39 13.10 18.23
N SER A 28 29.28 12.60 17.67
CA SER A 28 29.19 11.22 17.15
C SER A 28 29.66 10.99 15.70
N GLY A 29 30.00 12.05 14.96
CA GLY A 29 30.67 12.00 13.65
C GLY A 29 29.90 11.35 12.49
N ASN A 30 28.64 10.94 12.67
CA ASN A 30 27.85 10.24 11.64
C ASN A 30 26.73 11.13 11.06
N GLU A 31 27.13 12.27 10.49
CA GLU A 31 26.23 13.32 9.96
C GLU A 31 25.26 12.82 8.85
N ASP A 32 25.61 11.70 8.21
CA ASP A 32 24.89 11.15 7.06
C ASP A 32 23.72 10.22 7.42
N SER A 33 23.44 10.00 8.71
CA SER A 33 22.34 9.14 9.16
C SER A 33 21.00 9.88 9.22
N HIS A 34 20.00 9.41 8.47
CA HIS A 34 18.65 9.96 8.55
C HIS A 34 18.03 9.79 9.94
N TRP A 35 18.33 8.70 10.64
CA TRP A 35 17.89 8.50 12.03
C TRP A 35 18.51 9.51 12.98
N LEU A 36 19.78 9.89 12.76
CA LEU A 36 20.42 10.92 13.56
C LEU A 36 19.69 12.26 13.42
N LYS A 37 19.43 12.67 12.18
CA LYS A 37 18.68 13.90 11.90
C LYS A 37 17.25 13.83 12.45
N ALA A 38 16.61 12.66 12.42
CA ALA A 38 15.29 12.49 13.05
C ALA A 38 15.35 12.78 14.55
N ILE A 39 16.34 12.21 15.25
CA ILE A 39 16.47 12.38 16.70
C ILE A 39 16.86 13.83 17.06
N GLU A 40 17.72 14.50 16.28
CA GLU A 40 17.98 15.93 16.46
C GLU A 40 16.68 16.75 16.36
N GLY A 41 15.78 16.37 15.44
CA GLY A 41 14.45 16.97 15.30
C GLY A 41 13.54 16.69 16.51
N GLU A 42 13.56 15.47 17.04
CA GLU A 42 12.82 15.10 18.25
C GLU A 42 13.31 15.87 19.48
N CYS A 43 14.63 16.01 19.66
CA CYS A 43 15.21 16.80 20.75
C CYS A 43 14.79 18.27 20.64
N ALA A 44 14.91 18.87 19.45
CA ALA A 44 14.48 20.24 19.22
C ALA A 44 12.97 20.42 19.51
N LEU A 45 12.13 19.45 19.11
CA LEU A 45 10.71 19.46 19.40
C LEU A 45 10.42 19.43 20.91
N ILE A 46 11.10 18.56 21.65
CA ILE A 46 10.96 18.44 23.11
C ILE A 46 11.37 19.75 23.82
N LEU A 47 12.37 20.47 23.28
CA LEU A 47 12.83 21.76 23.77
C LEU A 47 11.94 22.95 23.33
N GLY A 48 10.89 22.71 22.54
CA GLY A 48 10.01 23.76 22.01
C GLY A 48 10.59 24.52 20.81
N GLU A 49 11.72 24.09 20.26
CA GLU A 49 12.41 24.70 19.12
C GLU A 49 11.79 24.26 17.78
N LEU A 50 10.53 24.63 17.50
CA LEU A 50 9.75 24.08 16.38
C LEU A 50 10.38 24.28 14.99
N GLU A 51 10.98 25.45 14.74
CA GLU A 51 11.66 25.71 13.47
C GLU A 51 12.91 24.83 13.29
N THR A 52 13.64 24.61 14.36
CA THR A 52 14.83 23.73 14.38
C THR A 52 14.40 22.28 14.17
N ALA A 53 13.33 21.84 14.84
CA ALA A 53 12.75 20.52 14.64
C ALA A 53 12.37 20.27 13.18
N ALA A 54 11.68 21.24 12.55
CA ALA A 54 11.30 21.18 11.16
C ALA A 54 12.52 21.01 10.21
N LYS A 55 13.61 21.76 10.44
CA LYS A 55 14.84 21.67 9.64
C LYS A 55 15.50 20.30 9.74
N HIS A 56 15.62 19.75 10.96
CA HIS A 56 16.21 18.44 11.18
C HIS A 56 15.37 17.31 10.55
N TYR A 57 14.04 17.36 10.69
CA TYR A 57 13.16 16.40 10.01
C TYR A 57 13.22 16.49 8.49
N ALA A 58 13.31 17.70 7.92
CA ALA A 58 13.49 17.87 6.48
C ALA A 58 14.81 17.26 5.99
N ALA A 59 15.91 17.47 6.73
CA ALA A 59 17.20 16.84 6.43
C ALA A 59 17.13 15.30 6.55
N ALA A 60 16.46 14.78 7.58
CA ALA A 60 16.24 13.35 7.77
C ALA A 60 15.50 12.73 6.57
N GLN A 61 14.46 13.40 6.07
CA GLN A 61 13.72 12.95 4.90
C GLN A 61 14.61 12.90 3.65
N VAL A 62 15.39 13.94 3.36
CA VAL A 62 16.31 13.95 2.20
C VAL A 62 17.29 12.78 2.26
N LEU A 63 17.85 12.49 3.43
CA LEU A 63 18.78 11.38 3.64
C LEU A 63 18.12 10.00 3.49
N ALA A 64 16.85 9.86 3.92
CA ALA A 64 16.08 8.63 3.77
C ALA A 64 15.68 8.40 2.30
N GLU A 65 15.27 9.45 1.58
CA GLU A 65 14.90 9.38 0.17
C GLU A 65 16.08 9.00 -0.73
N ARG A 66 17.26 9.58 -0.49
CA ARG A 66 18.48 9.22 -1.22
C ARG A 66 18.83 7.73 -1.11
N ARG A 67 18.47 7.12 0.01
CA ARG A 67 18.73 5.70 0.30
C ARG A 67 17.55 4.77 -0.02
N ARG A 68 16.47 5.28 -0.63
CA ARG A 68 15.23 4.52 -0.92
C ARG A 68 14.65 3.85 0.34
N ARG A 69 14.51 4.67 1.40
CA ARG A 69 14.00 4.27 2.71
C ARG A 69 12.73 5.03 3.05
N LEU A 70 11.76 5.08 2.13
CA LEU A 70 10.53 5.86 2.32
C LEU A 70 9.70 5.36 3.52
N GLY A 71 9.80 4.07 3.87
CA GLY A 71 9.21 3.50 5.08
C GLY A 71 9.75 4.11 6.39
N ASP A 72 11.01 4.55 6.39
CA ASP A 72 11.62 5.20 7.55
C ASP A 72 11.03 6.61 7.75
N VAL A 73 10.69 7.32 6.66
CA VAL A 73 9.96 8.62 6.71
C VAL A 73 8.58 8.47 7.37
N ALA A 74 7.86 7.39 7.07
CA ALA A 74 6.58 7.09 7.72
C ALA A 74 6.73 6.82 9.23
N SER A 75 7.83 6.17 9.62
CA SER A 75 8.14 5.91 11.03
C SER A 75 8.50 7.19 11.79
N MET A 76 9.40 8.01 11.23
CA MET A 76 9.76 9.32 11.79
C MET A 76 8.52 10.20 11.95
N ARG A 77 7.59 10.19 10.99
CA ARG A 77 6.37 10.99 11.05
C ARG A 77 5.41 10.52 12.14
N ARG A 78 5.29 9.20 12.34
CA ARG A 78 4.49 8.63 13.43
C ARG A 78 5.05 9.04 14.80
N GLN A 79 6.38 9.06 14.93
CA GLN A 79 7.06 9.51 16.15
C GLN A 79 6.85 11.01 16.38
N ALA A 80 7.09 11.85 15.36
CA ALA A 80 6.84 13.29 15.43
C ALA A 80 5.39 13.61 15.84
N LYS A 81 4.43 12.87 15.27
CA LYS A 81 3.00 12.98 15.61
C LYS A 81 2.72 12.69 17.08
N LEU A 82 3.30 11.60 17.61
CA LEU A 82 3.16 11.23 19.01
C LEU A 82 3.73 12.33 19.94
N LEU A 83 4.90 12.87 19.60
CA LEU A 83 5.55 13.93 20.35
C LEU A 83 4.72 15.22 20.32
N LEU A 84 4.28 15.67 19.15
CA LEU A 84 3.41 16.84 19.01
C LEU A 84 2.16 16.73 19.91
N ASN A 85 1.47 15.60 19.85
CA ASN A 85 0.28 15.36 20.67
C ASN A 85 0.59 15.39 22.17
N THR A 86 1.71 14.79 22.60
CA THR A 86 2.13 14.78 24.01
C THR A 86 2.46 16.18 24.52
N HIS A 87 2.90 17.09 23.64
CA HIS A 87 3.19 18.49 23.94
C HIS A 87 1.99 19.43 23.71
N GLY A 88 0.80 18.89 23.40
CA GLY A 88 -0.40 19.71 23.14
C GLY A 88 -0.34 20.54 21.85
N LEU A 89 0.52 20.15 20.91
CA LEU A 89 0.72 20.82 19.62
C LEU A 89 -0.10 20.13 18.52
N ASP A 90 -0.34 20.87 17.43
CA ASP A 90 -1.05 20.34 16.26
C ASP A 90 -0.25 19.23 15.56
N GLU A 91 -0.80 18.02 15.58
CA GLU A 91 -0.27 16.84 14.90
C GLU A 91 -0.09 17.03 13.38
N ALA A 92 -0.79 17.98 12.76
CA ALA A 92 -0.64 18.30 11.34
C ALA A 92 0.76 18.82 11.00
N LEU A 93 1.50 19.38 11.97
CA LEU A 93 2.88 19.84 11.76
C LEU A 93 3.81 18.70 11.32
N ALA A 94 3.63 17.48 11.84
CA ALA A 94 4.41 16.32 11.40
C ALA A 94 4.22 16.05 9.90
N GLN A 95 3.04 16.33 9.34
CA GLN A 95 2.81 16.18 7.91
C GLN A 95 3.59 17.22 7.13
N THR A 96 3.67 18.45 7.63
CA THR A 96 4.41 19.57 7.02
C THR A 96 5.92 19.30 7.03
N TRP A 97 6.46 18.81 8.14
CA TRP A 97 7.90 18.55 8.29
C TRP A 97 8.36 17.27 7.59
N LEU A 98 7.51 16.24 7.56
CA LEU A 98 7.79 14.94 6.96
C LEU A 98 6.72 14.58 5.92
N PRO A 99 6.75 15.22 4.74
CA PRO A 99 5.94 14.80 3.61
C PRO A 99 6.06 13.31 3.32
N LEU A 100 4.93 12.60 3.36
CA LEU A 100 4.91 11.26 2.77
C LEU A 100 4.81 11.31 1.25
N PRO A 101 5.51 10.39 0.58
CA PRO A 101 5.45 10.25 -0.87
C PRO A 101 4.03 9.96 -1.35
N ARG A 102 3.72 10.43 -2.56
CA ARG A 102 2.50 10.03 -3.27
C ARG A 102 2.63 8.60 -3.76
N ILE A 103 1.55 7.85 -3.59
CA ILE A 103 1.43 6.46 -4.05
C ILE A 103 0.50 6.39 -5.24
N ALA A 104 0.90 5.62 -6.23
CA ALA A 104 0.04 5.20 -7.33
C ALA A 104 -0.31 3.72 -7.24
N VAL A 105 -1.59 3.39 -7.40
CA VAL A 105 -2.04 2.03 -7.73
C VAL A 105 -2.45 2.02 -9.19
N PHE A 106 -1.99 1.02 -9.90
CA PHE A 106 -2.30 0.84 -11.31
C PHE A 106 -3.08 -0.45 -11.55
N SER A 107 -4.02 -0.38 -12.50
CA SER A 107 -4.64 -1.56 -13.09
C SER A 107 -5.01 -1.27 -14.54
N GLY A 108 -4.42 -2.02 -15.47
CA GLY A 108 -4.53 -1.77 -16.89
C GLY A 108 -4.96 -2.96 -17.71
N HIS A 109 -4.81 -2.82 -19.02
CA HIS A 109 -5.14 -3.86 -19.98
C HIS A 109 -3.95 -4.72 -20.33
N LEU A 110 -4.23 -6.00 -20.57
CA LEU A 110 -3.33 -6.86 -21.32
C LEU A 110 -3.16 -6.33 -22.74
N VAL A 111 -1.99 -6.57 -23.35
CA VAL A 111 -1.79 -6.32 -24.79
C VAL A 111 -2.81 -7.13 -25.59
N ASP A 112 -3.32 -6.54 -26.67
CA ASP A 112 -4.29 -7.20 -27.53
C ASP A 112 -3.69 -8.45 -28.18
N ALA A 113 -4.34 -9.60 -27.98
CA ALA A 113 -3.99 -10.83 -28.70
C ALA A 113 -4.18 -10.66 -30.21
N PRO A 114 -3.47 -11.43 -31.05
CA PRO A 114 -3.60 -11.36 -32.51
C PRO A 114 -5.04 -11.66 -32.93
N GLY A 115 -5.60 -10.83 -33.81
CA GLY A 115 -6.97 -11.00 -34.31
C GLY A 115 -8.07 -10.52 -33.36
N ARG A 116 -7.76 -9.82 -32.27
CA ARG A 116 -8.78 -9.22 -31.40
C ARG A 116 -9.73 -8.32 -32.20
N GLY A 117 -11.03 -8.63 -32.18
CA GLY A 117 -12.04 -7.92 -32.98
C GLY A 117 -12.24 -6.44 -32.61
N SER A 118 -12.04 -6.06 -31.35
CA SER A 118 -12.04 -4.65 -30.91
C SER A 118 -10.76 -4.36 -30.14
N ALA A 119 -9.94 -3.46 -30.68
CA ALA A 119 -8.68 -3.06 -30.06
C ALA A 119 -8.92 -2.39 -28.70
N ARG A 120 -8.08 -2.69 -27.71
CA ARG A 120 -8.06 -2.01 -26.40
C ARG A 120 -6.66 -1.53 -26.05
N LEU A 121 -5.66 -2.39 -26.21
CA LEU A 121 -4.24 -2.03 -26.09
C LEU A 121 -3.45 -2.70 -27.23
N PRO A 122 -3.54 -2.17 -28.45
CA PRO A 122 -2.80 -2.74 -29.57
C PRO A 122 -1.30 -2.46 -29.41
N VAL A 123 -0.44 -3.36 -29.91
CA VAL A 123 1.04 -3.26 -29.78
C VAL A 123 1.58 -1.89 -30.20
N LYS A 124 1.02 -1.30 -31.26
CA LYS A 124 1.40 0.05 -31.75
C LYS A 124 1.20 1.19 -30.74
N GLN A 125 0.37 0.99 -29.72
CA GLN A 125 0.08 1.99 -28.69
C GLN A 125 0.92 1.81 -27.41
N LEU A 126 1.77 0.79 -27.32
CA LEU A 126 2.57 0.55 -26.10
C LEU A 126 3.50 1.73 -25.77
N GLU A 127 4.24 2.26 -26.75
CA GLU A 127 5.16 3.39 -26.53
C GLU A 127 4.44 4.73 -26.26
N PRO A 128 3.37 5.11 -27.00
CA PRO A 128 2.54 6.26 -26.64
C PRO A 128 1.97 6.17 -25.21
N VAL A 129 1.47 5.00 -24.82
CA VAL A 129 0.94 4.76 -23.47
C VAL A 129 2.05 4.87 -22.42
N ALA A 130 3.22 4.25 -22.65
CA ALA A 130 4.35 4.35 -21.74
C ALA A 130 4.80 5.82 -21.54
N THR A 131 4.82 6.62 -22.61
CA THR A 131 5.14 8.05 -22.55
C THR A 131 4.12 8.82 -21.70
N ALA A 132 2.83 8.58 -21.91
CA ALA A 132 1.77 9.21 -21.14
C ALA A 132 1.79 8.80 -19.65
N ILE A 133 2.03 7.51 -19.36
CA ILE A 133 2.22 7.00 -17.99
C ILE A 133 3.39 7.71 -17.31
N ARG A 134 4.55 7.80 -17.97
CA ARG A 134 5.74 8.48 -17.42
C ARG A 134 5.44 9.96 -17.12
N ALA A 135 4.81 10.67 -18.06
CA ALA A 135 4.42 12.06 -17.85
C ALA A 135 3.48 12.21 -16.65
N TRP A 136 2.51 11.30 -16.50
CA TRP A 136 1.58 11.30 -15.37
C TRP A 136 2.29 11.01 -14.04
N LEU A 137 3.17 10.03 -13.99
CA LEU A 137 3.95 9.67 -12.79
C LEU A 137 4.83 10.84 -12.33
N SER A 138 5.53 11.49 -13.25
CA SER A 138 6.36 12.66 -12.97
C SER A 138 5.53 13.86 -12.51
N ARG A 139 4.41 14.16 -13.19
CA ARG A 139 3.51 15.26 -12.80
C ARG A 139 2.96 15.08 -11.39
N HIS A 140 2.63 13.85 -11.01
CA HIS A 140 2.12 13.54 -9.69
C HIS A 140 3.22 13.23 -8.68
N GLN A 141 4.51 13.35 -9.04
CA GLN A 141 5.65 13.07 -8.15
C GLN A 141 5.48 11.74 -7.40
N VAL A 142 5.04 10.71 -8.11
CA VAL A 142 4.82 9.38 -7.54
C VAL A 142 6.16 8.80 -7.13
N ARG A 143 6.26 8.35 -5.87
CA ARG A 143 7.48 7.73 -5.33
C ARG A 143 7.27 6.32 -4.82
N ILE A 144 6.02 5.85 -4.78
CA ILE A 144 5.69 4.45 -4.53
C ILE A 144 4.63 4.01 -5.54
N ALA A 145 4.86 2.90 -6.21
CA ALA A 145 4.00 2.35 -7.25
C ALA A 145 3.57 0.93 -6.90
N VAL A 146 2.30 0.60 -7.11
CA VAL A 146 1.72 -0.72 -6.85
C VAL A 146 0.97 -1.19 -8.10
N CYS A 147 1.25 -2.41 -8.58
CA CYS A 147 0.58 -2.99 -9.76
C CYS A 147 0.65 -4.53 -9.74
N SER A 148 -0.04 -5.18 -10.68
CA SER A 148 -0.08 -6.65 -10.75
C SER A 148 0.92 -7.27 -11.73
N LEU A 149 1.73 -6.44 -12.40
CA LEU A 149 2.69 -6.86 -13.45
C LEU A 149 2.07 -7.76 -14.53
N SER A 150 0.82 -7.50 -14.92
CA SER A 150 0.16 -8.24 -15.99
C SER A 150 0.77 -7.93 -17.37
N ALA A 151 0.60 -8.86 -18.33
CA ALA A 151 1.16 -8.82 -19.69
C ALA A 151 0.57 -7.70 -20.57
N GLY A 152 0.89 -6.44 -20.26
CA GLY A 152 0.41 -5.27 -20.99
C GLY A 152 0.74 -3.96 -20.29
N ALA A 153 -0.27 -3.13 -20.03
CA ALA A 153 -0.08 -1.80 -19.47
C ALA A 153 0.53 -1.81 -18.06
N ASP A 154 0.32 -2.87 -17.26
CA ASP A 154 0.95 -3.03 -15.95
C ASP A 154 2.49 -3.13 -16.05
N LEU A 155 3.00 -3.85 -17.05
CA LEU A 155 4.44 -3.91 -17.33
C LEU A 155 5.00 -2.54 -17.73
N LEU A 156 4.27 -1.79 -18.56
CA LEU A 156 4.66 -0.42 -18.93
C LEU A 156 4.68 0.51 -17.71
N PHE A 157 3.65 0.42 -16.86
CA PHE A 157 3.57 1.18 -15.62
C PHE A 157 4.74 0.88 -14.68
N ALA A 158 5.04 -0.40 -14.46
CA ALA A 158 6.14 -0.82 -13.61
C ALA A 158 7.51 -0.32 -14.12
N ASP A 159 7.79 -0.47 -15.42
CA ASP A 159 9.03 0.02 -16.04
C ASP A 159 9.15 1.56 -15.90
N MET A 160 8.08 2.29 -16.20
CA MET A 160 8.08 3.75 -16.08
C MET A 160 8.18 4.23 -14.63
N ALA A 161 7.54 3.56 -13.67
CA ALA A 161 7.64 3.88 -12.25
C ALA A 161 9.08 3.77 -11.74
N LEU A 162 9.78 2.68 -12.10
CA LEU A 162 11.20 2.50 -11.74
C LEU A 162 12.08 3.59 -12.35
N ARG A 163 11.84 3.96 -13.63
CA ARG A 163 12.57 5.06 -14.29
C ARG A 163 12.29 6.43 -13.68
N CYS A 164 11.11 6.63 -13.11
CA CYS A 164 10.76 7.82 -12.34
C CYS A 164 11.33 7.77 -10.89
N GLY A 165 12.06 6.73 -10.52
CA GLY A 165 12.66 6.60 -9.18
C GLY A 165 11.67 6.26 -8.08
N ALA A 166 10.55 5.61 -8.43
CA ALA A 166 9.60 5.09 -7.45
C ALA A 166 10.08 3.76 -6.88
N GLU A 167 9.77 3.52 -5.60
CA GLU A 167 9.74 2.17 -5.02
C GLU A 167 8.58 1.40 -5.67
N LEU A 168 8.83 0.15 -6.10
CA LEU A 168 7.85 -0.65 -6.83
C LEU A 168 7.43 -1.87 -6.01
N HIS A 169 6.15 -1.99 -5.72
CA HIS A 169 5.56 -3.15 -5.08
C HIS A 169 4.68 -3.90 -6.08
N ILE A 170 4.93 -5.20 -6.21
CA ILE A 170 4.24 -6.04 -7.17
C ILE A 170 3.43 -7.09 -6.41
N VAL A 171 2.17 -7.25 -6.80
CA VAL A 171 1.32 -8.35 -6.34
C VAL A 171 0.94 -9.19 -7.55
N LEU A 172 1.52 -10.38 -7.67
CA LEU A 172 1.27 -11.27 -8.80
C LEU A 172 0.04 -12.14 -8.51
N PRO A 173 -0.88 -12.29 -9.48
CA PRO A 173 -2.00 -13.24 -9.35
C PRO A 173 -1.52 -14.70 -9.32
N ALA A 174 -0.40 -14.99 -9.97
CA ALA A 174 0.17 -16.32 -10.15
C ALA A 174 1.69 -16.29 -9.88
N SER A 175 2.36 -17.43 -9.99
CA SER A 175 3.80 -17.52 -9.78
C SER A 175 4.59 -16.71 -10.83
N ARG A 176 5.84 -16.33 -10.52
CA ARG A 176 6.73 -15.68 -11.51
C ARG A 176 7.00 -16.57 -12.72
N ALA A 177 7.07 -17.88 -12.50
CA ALA A 177 7.30 -18.85 -13.56
C ALA A 177 6.13 -18.82 -14.56
N GLU A 178 4.89 -18.83 -14.08
CA GLU A 178 3.70 -18.76 -14.93
C GLU A 178 3.60 -17.44 -15.69
N LEU A 179 3.96 -16.31 -15.05
CA LEU A 179 3.98 -15.00 -15.73
C LEU A 179 4.87 -15.03 -16.97
N LEU A 180 6.06 -15.64 -16.89
CA LEU A 180 7.00 -15.72 -18.01
C LEU A 180 6.54 -16.66 -19.12
N GLN A 181 5.66 -17.62 -18.82
CA GLN A 181 5.07 -18.53 -19.79
C GLN A 181 3.85 -17.95 -20.52
N LEU A 182 3.35 -16.77 -20.12
CA LEU A 182 2.20 -16.15 -20.77
C LEU A 182 2.53 -15.78 -22.23
N PRO A 183 1.80 -16.32 -23.23
CA PRO A 183 2.08 -16.05 -24.64
C PRO A 183 2.03 -14.56 -25.02
N LEU A 184 1.22 -13.76 -24.30
CA LEU A 184 1.10 -12.32 -24.51
C LEU A 184 2.41 -11.57 -24.21
N ILE A 185 3.30 -12.11 -23.37
CA ILE A 185 4.61 -11.49 -23.10
C ILE A 185 5.47 -11.45 -24.35
N GLY A 186 5.40 -12.47 -25.21
CA GLY A 186 6.12 -12.49 -26.49
C GLY A 186 5.64 -11.45 -27.50
N GLN A 187 4.47 -10.83 -27.29
CA GLN A 187 3.93 -9.78 -28.16
C GLN A 187 4.38 -8.38 -27.74
N ILE A 188 4.93 -8.23 -26.53
CA ILE A 188 5.47 -6.98 -26.04
C ILE A 188 6.94 -6.89 -26.48
N PRO A 189 7.37 -5.79 -27.13
CA PRO A 189 8.77 -5.59 -27.48
C PRO A 189 9.69 -5.71 -26.25
N ASP A 190 10.66 -6.62 -26.34
CA ASP A 190 11.56 -7.01 -25.25
C ASP A 190 10.83 -7.48 -23.97
N GLY A 191 9.62 -8.01 -24.09
CA GLY A 191 8.74 -8.38 -22.98
C GLY A 191 9.42 -9.20 -21.87
N PRO A 192 10.05 -10.35 -22.18
CA PRO A 192 10.75 -11.15 -21.17
C PRO A 192 11.85 -10.37 -20.43
N ALA A 193 12.72 -9.68 -21.16
CA ALA A 193 13.78 -8.87 -20.58
C ALA A 193 13.25 -7.68 -19.76
N ARG A 194 12.13 -7.08 -20.18
CA ARG A 194 11.43 -6.04 -19.40
C ARG A 194 10.91 -6.60 -18.08
N ILE A 195 10.27 -7.77 -18.08
CA ILE A 195 9.80 -8.42 -16.86
C ILE A 195 10.96 -8.71 -15.90
N GLU A 196 12.03 -9.33 -16.39
CA GLU A 196 13.18 -9.68 -15.55
C GLU A 196 13.80 -8.45 -14.88
N ARG A 197 13.99 -7.35 -15.63
CA ARG A 197 14.47 -6.08 -15.08
C ARG A 197 13.53 -5.52 -14.02
N VAL A 198 12.23 -5.56 -14.28
CA VAL A 198 11.22 -5.05 -13.35
C VAL A 198 11.20 -5.89 -12.06
N LEU A 199 11.19 -7.21 -12.17
CA LEU A 199 11.23 -8.11 -11.02
C LEU A 199 12.51 -7.95 -10.20
N SER A 200 13.66 -7.80 -10.86
CA SER A 200 14.96 -7.60 -10.21
C SER A 200 15.04 -6.27 -9.46
N ALA A 201 14.38 -5.23 -9.97
CA ALA A 201 14.39 -3.89 -9.38
C ALA A 201 13.23 -3.62 -8.41
N ALA A 202 12.27 -4.54 -8.30
CA ALA A 202 11.10 -4.38 -7.44
C ALA A 202 11.49 -4.33 -5.95
N THR A 203 10.86 -3.44 -5.20
CA THR A 203 11.03 -3.30 -3.74
C THR A 203 10.39 -4.46 -2.99
N SER A 204 9.26 -4.96 -3.47
CA SER A 204 8.67 -6.21 -2.97
C SER A 204 7.86 -6.91 -4.04
N ILE A 205 7.82 -8.24 -3.98
CA ILE A 205 6.97 -9.08 -4.82
C ILE A 205 6.18 -10.01 -3.90
N ARG A 206 4.87 -10.08 -4.09
CA ARG A 206 3.97 -11.03 -3.41
C ARG A 206 3.22 -11.85 -4.44
N GLU A 207 3.29 -13.16 -4.35
CA GLU A 207 2.56 -14.11 -5.20
C GLU A 207 1.31 -14.59 -4.44
N LEU A 208 0.14 -14.59 -5.07
CA LEU A 208 -1.15 -14.89 -4.42
C LEU A 208 -1.71 -16.28 -4.72
N GLY A 209 -1.38 -16.87 -5.88
CA GLY A 209 -1.89 -18.18 -6.30
C GLY A 209 -1.13 -19.37 -5.69
N PRO A 210 -1.77 -20.54 -5.54
CA PRO A 210 -1.06 -21.79 -5.29
C PRO A 210 -0.21 -22.18 -6.51
N ASP A 211 0.87 -22.95 -6.28
CA ASP A 211 1.94 -23.19 -7.26
C ASP A 211 1.54 -23.83 -8.61
N GLU A 212 0.28 -24.24 -8.85
CA GLU A 212 -0.05 -25.07 -10.04
C GLU A 212 -1.51 -24.95 -10.57
N THR A 213 -2.17 -23.77 -10.58
CA THR A 213 -3.54 -23.69 -11.16
C THR A 213 -3.82 -22.37 -11.87
N SER A 214 -4.53 -22.45 -13.00
CA SER A 214 -5.02 -21.28 -13.74
C SER A 214 -5.87 -20.38 -12.84
N CYS A 215 -5.59 -19.08 -12.81
CA CYS A 215 -6.37 -18.12 -12.02
C CYS A 215 -7.82 -18.05 -12.46
N ASP A 216 -8.74 -18.03 -11.50
CA ASP A 216 -10.16 -17.76 -11.73
C ASP A 216 -10.51 -16.28 -11.47
N ILE A 217 -11.79 -15.92 -11.63
CA ILE A 217 -12.27 -14.55 -11.40
C ILE A 217 -12.04 -14.10 -9.93
N VAL A 218 -12.13 -15.03 -8.98
CA VAL A 218 -12.01 -14.77 -7.54
C VAL A 218 -10.57 -14.42 -7.19
N ASP A 219 -9.60 -15.07 -7.82
CA ASP A 219 -8.17 -14.73 -7.68
C ASP A 219 -7.89 -13.30 -8.12
N TYR A 220 -8.48 -12.86 -9.24
CA TYR A 220 -8.34 -11.48 -9.71
C TYR A 220 -9.10 -10.47 -8.83
N VAL A 221 -10.25 -10.85 -8.26
CA VAL A 221 -10.94 -10.04 -7.26
C VAL A 221 -10.08 -9.88 -6.00
N TYR A 222 -9.48 -10.97 -5.52
CA TYR A 222 -8.57 -10.96 -4.37
C TYR A 222 -7.30 -10.16 -4.66
N LEU A 223 -6.73 -10.29 -5.86
CA LEU A 223 -5.63 -9.48 -6.34
C LEU A 223 -5.93 -7.98 -6.22
N ASN A 224 -7.11 -7.54 -6.71
CA ASN A 224 -7.51 -6.13 -6.64
C ASN A 224 -7.59 -5.62 -5.19
N GLU A 225 -8.09 -6.45 -4.25
CA GLU A 225 -8.07 -6.15 -2.81
C GLU A 225 -6.63 -6.04 -2.28
N MET A 226 -5.75 -6.95 -2.69
CA MET A 226 -4.35 -6.98 -2.25
C MET A 226 -3.53 -5.80 -2.82
N LEU A 227 -3.82 -5.33 -4.03
CA LEU A 227 -3.22 -4.12 -4.59
C LEU A 227 -3.57 -2.89 -3.72
N LEU A 228 -4.85 -2.73 -3.40
CA LEU A 228 -5.34 -1.64 -2.55
C LEU A 228 -4.85 -1.77 -1.10
N GLY A 229 -4.78 -2.97 -0.56
CA GLY A 229 -4.26 -3.24 0.78
C GLY A 229 -2.77 -2.96 0.90
N THR A 230 -1.99 -3.34 -0.12
CA THR A 230 -0.55 -3.05 -0.21
C THR A 230 -0.30 -1.55 -0.28
N ALA A 231 -1.10 -0.85 -1.07
CA ALA A 231 -1.00 0.59 -1.15
C ALA A 231 -1.46 1.25 0.16
N GLY A 232 -2.57 0.80 0.73
CA GLY A 232 -3.22 1.31 1.94
C GLY A 232 -4.41 2.22 1.62
N VAL A 233 -5.49 2.12 2.39
CA VAL A 233 -6.73 2.87 2.13
C VAL A 233 -6.63 4.32 2.64
N PRO A 234 -6.98 5.33 1.81
CA PRO A 234 -7.12 6.69 2.32
C PRO A 234 -8.28 6.80 3.29
N SER A 235 -7.98 7.30 4.49
CA SER A 235 -8.95 7.56 5.55
C SER A 235 -8.52 8.76 6.38
N PRO A 236 -9.44 9.44 7.10
CA PRO A 236 -9.07 10.46 8.08
C PRO A 236 -8.12 9.86 9.12
N GLY A 237 -6.89 10.37 9.20
CA GLY A 237 -5.80 9.81 10.04
C GLY A 237 -4.89 8.79 9.34
N SER A 238 -5.14 8.47 8.07
CA SER A 238 -4.25 7.63 7.25
C SER A 238 -2.89 8.28 6.99
N ARG A 239 -1.96 7.46 6.49
CA ARG A 239 -0.58 7.88 6.26
C ARG A 239 -0.41 8.91 5.12
N TRP A 240 -1.43 9.21 4.32
CA TRP A 240 -1.27 10.02 3.11
C TRP A 240 -1.14 11.52 3.37
N ARG A 241 -0.44 12.22 2.48
CA ARG A 241 -0.35 13.69 2.45
C ARG A 241 -1.46 14.31 1.60
N SER A 242 -1.59 15.64 1.72
CA SER A 242 -2.30 16.53 0.81
C SER A 242 -1.95 16.24 -0.64
N GLY A 243 -2.95 15.79 -1.40
CA GLY A 243 -2.80 15.26 -2.75
C GLY A 243 -3.43 13.90 -2.97
N GLY A 244 -3.56 13.12 -1.89
CA GLY A 244 -4.24 11.83 -1.87
C GLY A 244 -3.51 10.72 -2.64
N PRO A 245 -3.91 9.47 -2.40
CA PRO A 245 -3.48 8.37 -3.23
C PRO A 245 -4.14 8.48 -4.63
N VAL A 246 -3.37 8.19 -5.67
CA VAL A 246 -3.78 8.37 -7.06
C VAL A 246 -3.90 7.03 -7.75
N GLY A 247 -5.04 6.77 -8.37
CA GLY A 247 -5.22 5.61 -9.24
C GLY A 247 -4.91 6.00 -10.67
N LEU A 248 -4.26 5.10 -11.39
CA LEU A 248 -4.25 5.15 -12.85
C LEU A 248 -4.88 3.84 -13.33
N GLY A 249 -5.98 3.95 -14.05
CA GLY A 249 -6.73 2.76 -14.40
C GLY A 249 -7.50 2.84 -15.70
N TRP A 250 -7.59 1.70 -16.36
CA TRP A 250 -8.27 1.54 -17.62
C TRP A 250 -9.57 0.75 -17.40
N PRO A 251 -10.71 1.36 -17.06
CA PRO A 251 -11.90 0.58 -16.74
C PRO A 251 -12.44 -0.12 -17.99
N ALA A 252 -12.26 -1.44 -18.08
CA ALA A 252 -13.02 -2.29 -18.99
C ALA A 252 -13.07 -3.74 -18.45
N GLY A 253 -14.07 -4.50 -18.90
CA GLY A 253 -14.33 -5.85 -18.38
C GLY A 253 -15.23 -5.88 -17.15
N GLY A 254 -15.51 -7.09 -16.65
CA GLY A 254 -16.35 -7.33 -15.48
C GLY A 254 -15.53 -7.54 -14.19
N ALA A 255 -16.06 -8.35 -13.28
CA ALA A 255 -15.39 -8.71 -12.02
C ALA A 255 -13.96 -9.24 -12.23
N GLY A 256 -13.04 -8.89 -11.32
CA GLY A 256 -11.62 -9.22 -11.42
C GLY A 256 -10.84 -8.38 -12.44
N GLY A 257 -11.50 -7.80 -13.43
CA GLY A 257 -10.86 -6.93 -14.42
C GLY A 257 -10.48 -5.54 -13.90
N SER A 258 -9.89 -4.74 -14.78
CA SER A 258 -9.46 -3.37 -14.48
C SER A 258 -10.62 -2.43 -14.14
N ALA A 259 -11.85 -2.70 -14.63
CA ALA A 259 -13.05 -1.99 -14.18
C ALA A 259 -13.36 -2.24 -12.68
N ASP A 260 -13.21 -3.49 -12.21
CA ASP A 260 -13.38 -3.82 -10.80
C ASP A 260 -12.34 -3.11 -9.93
N ALA A 261 -11.06 -3.13 -10.34
CA ALA A 261 -9.99 -2.42 -9.64
C ALA A 261 -10.26 -0.91 -9.53
N VAL A 262 -10.63 -0.26 -10.64
CA VAL A 262 -10.93 1.18 -10.67
C VAL A 262 -12.15 1.51 -9.82
N ARG A 263 -13.20 0.68 -9.84
CA ARG A 263 -14.37 0.84 -8.98
C ARG A 263 -13.96 0.80 -7.50
N ARG A 264 -13.18 -0.21 -7.09
CA ARG A 264 -12.70 -0.34 -5.69
C ARG A 264 -11.81 0.82 -5.25
N MET A 265 -10.90 1.28 -6.11
CA MET A 265 -10.11 2.49 -5.86
C MET A 265 -11.01 3.67 -5.52
N ARG A 266 -12.05 3.90 -6.33
CA ARG A 266 -12.96 5.03 -6.13
C ARG A 266 -13.82 4.89 -4.88
N GLU A 267 -14.38 3.72 -4.62
CA GLU A 267 -15.16 3.44 -3.41
C GLU A 267 -14.33 3.59 -2.13
N THR A 268 -13.02 3.40 -2.23
CA THR A 268 -12.08 3.56 -1.12
C THR A 268 -11.46 4.96 -1.05
N GLY A 269 -11.90 5.92 -1.88
CA GLY A 269 -11.52 7.33 -1.78
C GLY A 269 -10.29 7.74 -2.61
N TRP A 270 -9.85 6.92 -3.56
CA TRP A 270 -8.76 7.25 -4.48
C TRP A 270 -9.24 8.18 -5.60
N THR A 271 -8.39 9.14 -5.98
CA THR A 271 -8.60 9.92 -7.21
C THR A 271 -8.06 9.12 -8.38
N VAL A 272 -8.91 8.71 -9.32
CA VAL A 272 -8.49 7.86 -10.45
C VAL A 272 -8.46 8.63 -11.76
N THR A 273 -7.31 8.57 -12.44
CA THR A 273 -7.11 9.04 -13.81
C THR A 273 -7.15 7.84 -14.77
N ARG A 274 -7.62 8.05 -15.99
CA ARG A 274 -7.57 7.12 -17.12
C ARG A 274 -6.69 7.71 -18.21
N ILE A 275 -5.80 6.93 -18.84
CA ILE A 275 -4.96 7.36 -19.97
C ILE A 275 -5.28 6.48 -21.17
N ASP A 276 -5.99 7.03 -22.16
CA ASP A 276 -6.45 6.24 -23.32
C ASP A 276 -5.34 5.73 -24.23
N PRO A 277 -5.17 4.43 -24.49
CA PRO A 277 -4.26 4.00 -25.52
C PRO A 277 -4.58 4.61 -26.89
N LEU A 278 -5.83 5.00 -27.14
CA LEU A 278 -6.28 5.56 -28.41
C LEU A 278 -6.29 7.09 -28.43
N SER A 279 -6.50 7.77 -27.30
CA SER A 279 -6.47 9.25 -27.22
C SER A 279 -5.23 9.81 -26.54
N THR A 280 -4.58 9.01 -25.69
CA THR A 280 -3.43 9.28 -24.80
C THR A 280 -3.58 10.47 -23.88
N GLN A 281 -4.79 11.02 -23.77
CA GLN A 281 -5.09 12.12 -22.87
C GLN A 281 -5.52 11.58 -21.49
N PRO A 282 -4.94 12.12 -20.39
CA PRO A 282 -5.37 11.78 -19.05
C PRO A 282 -6.72 12.42 -18.74
N GLU A 283 -7.69 11.60 -18.36
CA GLU A 283 -9.05 12.03 -18.01
C GLU A 283 -9.45 11.51 -16.62
N PRO A 284 -10.18 12.29 -15.80
CA PRO A 284 -10.70 11.80 -14.52
C PRO A 284 -11.78 10.74 -14.75
N VAL A 285 -11.74 9.65 -13.98
CA VAL A 285 -12.78 8.62 -14.02
C VAL A 285 -13.92 8.99 -13.09
N ASN A 286 -14.99 9.54 -13.64
CA ASN A 286 -16.16 10.00 -12.88
C ASN A 286 -17.26 8.94 -12.70
N GLN A 287 -17.33 7.92 -13.56
CA GLN A 287 -18.23 6.78 -13.41
C GLN A 287 -17.53 5.49 -13.85
N VAL A 288 -17.83 4.39 -13.16
CA VAL A 288 -17.48 3.03 -13.59
C VAL A 288 -18.77 2.22 -13.49
N PRO A 289 -19.19 1.52 -14.55
CA PRO A 289 -20.34 0.62 -14.46
C PRO A 289 -20.15 -0.36 -13.30
N ALA A 290 -21.20 -0.55 -12.49
CA ALA A 290 -21.19 -1.63 -11.51
C ALA A 290 -21.20 -2.96 -12.27
N ALA A 291 -20.16 -3.76 -12.08
CA ALA A 291 -20.15 -5.16 -12.50
C ALA A 291 -20.45 -6.00 -11.26
N THR A 292 -21.63 -6.61 -11.23
CA THR A 292 -21.90 -7.68 -10.26
C THR A 292 -21.12 -8.89 -10.74
N PRO A 293 -20.21 -9.47 -9.93
CA PRO A 293 -19.60 -10.73 -10.30
C PRO A 293 -20.72 -11.79 -10.37
N GLU A 294 -20.88 -12.44 -11.51
CA GLU A 294 -21.64 -13.68 -11.56
C GLU A 294 -20.72 -14.80 -11.08
N PHE A 295 -20.96 -15.27 -9.86
CA PHE A 295 -20.31 -16.45 -9.31
C PHE A 295 -21.25 -17.64 -9.47
N ASP A 296 -20.74 -18.77 -9.94
CA ASP A 296 -21.45 -20.04 -9.85
C ASP A 296 -21.48 -20.52 -8.39
N ALA A 297 -22.44 -21.36 -8.02
CA ALA A 297 -22.57 -21.95 -6.69
C ALA A 297 -21.32 -22.74 -6.27
N LEU A 298 -20.52 -23.19 -7.23
CA LEU A 298 -19.24 -23.89 -7.05
C LEU A 298 -18.02 -22.98 -7.14
N SER A 299 -18.17 -21.67 -7.38
CA SER A 299 -17.05 -20.74 -7.46
C SER A 299 -16.37 -20.55 -6.10
N ALA A 300 -15.06 -20.33 -6.14
CA ALA A 300 -14.30 -19.94 -4.95
C ALA A 300 -14.91 -18.68 -4.29
N GLN A 301 -14.72 -18.55 -2.97
CA GLN A 301 -15.23 -17.39 -2.23
C GLN A 301 -14.12 -16.74 -1.42
N LEU A 302 -14.01 -15.41 -1.56
CA LEU A 302 -13.13 -14.63 -0.71
C LEU A 302 -13.74 -14.51 0.70
N LYS A 303 -13.06 -15.10 1.69
CA LYS A 303 -13.41 -15.00 3.11
C LYS A 303 -12.24 -14.40 3.88
N ALA A 304 -12.51 -13.42 4.73
CA ALA A 304 -11.50 -12.90 5.65
C ALA A 304 -11.66 -13.58 7.01
N LEU A 305 -10.57 -14.18 7.48
CA LEU A 305 -10.49 -14.81 8.80
C LEU A 305 -9.62 -13.94 9.70
N VAL A 306 -10.14 -13.59 10.87
CA VAL A 306 -9.39 -12.88 11.89
C VAL A 306 -9.04 -13.85 13.00
N PHE A 307 -7.74 -14.03 13.23
CA PHE A 307 -7.18 -14.84 14.30
C PHE A 307 -6.69 -13.92 15.41
N GLY A 308 -6.97 -14.29 16.66
CA GLY A 308 -6.42 -13.64 17.84
C GLY A 308 -6.06 -14.68 18.87
N ASP A 309 -4.80 -14.69 19.30
CA ASP A 309 -4.35 -15.43 20.47
C ASP A 309 -4.46 -14.53 21.70
N PHE A 310 -4.94 -15.09 22.80
CA PHE A 310 -5.15 -14.38 24.05
C PHE A 310 -4.31 -15.05 25.13
N VAL A 311 -3.31 -14.31 25.62
CA VAL A 311 -2.43 -14.79 26.70
C VAL A 311 -3.26 -15.25 27.89
N GLY A 312 -3.13 -16.53 28.26
CA GLY A 312 -3.85 -17.13 29.39
C GLY A 312 -5.24 -17.70 29.06
N PHE A 313 -5.69 -17.64 27.80
CA PHE A 313 -6.99 -18.17 27.38
C PHE A 313 -7.13 -19.68 27.66
N SER A 314 -6.07 -20.46 27.46
CA SER A 314 -6.04 -21.90 27.76
C SER A 314 -6.28 -22.24 29.23
N LYS A 315 -6.20 -21.25 30.13
CA LYS A 315 -6.46 -21.40 31.57
C LYS A 315 -7.90 -21.06 31.95
N LEU A 316 -8.71 -20.57 31.01
CA LEU A 316 -10.11 -20.24 31.25
C LEU A 316 -10.98 -21.48 31.15
N ALA A 317 -11.76 -21.75 32.20
CA ALA A 317 -12.76 -22.82 32.23
C ALA A 317 -14.12 -22.29 32.71
N GLY A 318 -15.19 -23.00 32.34
CA GLY A 318 -16.54 -22.74 32.85
C GLY A 318 -17.02 -21.30 32.65
N ALA A 319 -17.31 -20.60 33.75
CA ALA A 319 -17.81 -19.23 33.73
C ALA A 319 -16.81 -18.21 33.15
N GLY A 320 -15.51 -18.42 33.36
CA GLY A 320 -14.46 -17.53 32.85
C GLY A 320 -14.39 -17.51 31.31
N LEU A 321 -14.67 -18.65 30.68
CA LEU A 321 -14.76 -18.74 29.22
C LEU A 321 -15.98 -17.98 28.68
N LYS A 322 -17.15 -18.11 29.33
CA LYS A 322 -18.38 -17.40 28.93
C LYS A 322 -18.23 -15.89 29.07
N ASP A 323 -17.61 -15.43 30.16
CA ASP A 323 -17.37 -14.00 30.39
C ASP A 323 -16.33 -13.41 29.44
N PHE A 324 -15.29 -14.19 29.12
CA PHE A 324 -14.33 -13.80 28.07
C PHE A 324 -15.04 -13.56 26.73
N TYR A 325 -15.86 -14.51 26.26
CA TYR A 325 -16.61 -14.32 25.03
C TYR A 325 -17.53 -13.09 25.09
N ARG A 326 -18.27 -12.91 26.20
CA ARG A 326 -19.19 -11.78 26.37
C ARG A 326 -18.48 -10.41 26.31
N ARG A 327 -17.26 -10.31 26.83
CA ARG A 327 -16.48 -9.05 26.89
C ARG A 327 -15.62 -8.81 25.66
N SER A 328 -15.06 -9.86 25.07
CA SER A 328 -14.16 -9.75 23.92
C SER A 328 -14.92 -9.57 22.61
N LEU A 329 -16.06 -10.24 22.40
CA LEU A 329 -16.83 -10.17 21.14
C LEU A 329 -17.36 -8.76 20.77
N PRO A 330 -17.86 -7.91 21.71
CA PRO A 330 -18.38 -6.59 21.34
C PRO A 330 -17.34 -5.65 20.70
N PRO A 331 -16.09 -5.54 21.20
CA PRO A 331 -15.00 -4.86 20.49
C PRO A 331 -14.78 -5.37 19.05
N TRP A 332 -14.78 -6.69 18.83
CA TRP A 332 -14.65 -7.29 17.49
C TRP A 332 -15.87 -7.05 16.60
N ARG A 333 -17.08 -6.96 17.16
CA ARG A 333 -18.28 -6.51 16.42
C ARG A 333 -18.18 -5.03 15.99
N GLY A 334 -17.39 -4.22 16.69
CA GLY A 334 -17.01 -2.89 16.21
C GLY A 334 -16.21 -2.93 14.91
N VAL A 335 -15.32 -3.92 14.76
CA VAL A 335 -14.57 -4.19 13.52
C VAL A 335 -15.54 -4.59 12.40
N SER A 336 -16.57 -5.38 12.69
CA SER A 336 -17.61 -5.77 11.73
C SER A 336 -18.63 -4.68 11.37
N LYS A 337 -18.58 -3.48 11.98
CA LYS A 337 -19.33 -2.31 11.50
C LYS A 337 -18.54 -1.52 10.44
N ARG A 338 -17.20 -1.66 10.43
CA ARG A 338 -16.32 -1.08 9.40
C ARG A 338 -16.16 -2.00 8.18
N CYS A 339 -16.14 -3.31 8.40
CA CYS A 339 -16.27 -4.32 7.35
C CYS A 339 -17.77 -4.60 7.16
N ARG A 340 -18.35 -4.45 5.97
CA ARG A 340 -19.81 -4.42 5.72
C ARG A 340 -20.57 -5.75 5.96
N THR A 341 -20.11 -6.63 6.84
CA THR A 341 -20.67 -7.99 6.99
C THR A 341 -20.54 -8.57 8.40
N PRO A 342 -21.50 -9.43 8.83
CA PRO A 342 -21.49 -10.01 10.17
C PRO A 342 -20.36 -11.04 10.33
N MET A 343 -19.57 -10.89 11.39
CA MET A 343 -18.69 -11.96 11.88
C MET A 343 -19.51 -13.12 12.43
N ARG A 344 -19.18 -14.35 12.02
CA ARG A 344 -19.61 -15.58 12.71
C ARG A 344 -18.41 -16.22 13.40
N PRO A 345 -18.46 -16.48 14.72
CA PRO A 345 -17.45 -17.27 15.39
C PRO A 345 -17.57 -18.73 14.92
N VAL A 346 -16.46 -19.34 14.52
CA VAL A 346 -16.35 -20.78 14.31
C VAL A 346 -15.54 -21.34 15.48
N PRO A 347 -16.15 -22.18 16.34
CA PRO A 347 -15.40 -22.83 17.40
C PRO A 347 -14.65 -24.02 16.82
N GLU A 348 -13.37 -23.84 16.48
CA GLU A 348 -12.45 -24.97 16.30
C GLU A 348 -11.14 -24.72 17.04
N THR A 349 -10.66 -25.79 17.68
CA THR A 349 -9.52 -25.94 18.60
C THR A 349 -9.49 -25.05 19.86
N PRO A 350 -9.17 -25.62 21.05
CA PRO A 350 -8.98 -24.83 22.27
C PRO A 350 -7.80 -23.87 22.10
N GLY A 351 -8.07 -22.57 22.06
CA GLY A 351 -7.02 -21.53 21.99
C GLY A 351 -7.12 -20.56 20.83
N VAL A 352 -7.94 -20.86 19.81
CA VAL A 352 -8.05 -20.02 18.61
C VAL A 352 -9.49 -19.55 18.43
N MET A 353 -9.71 -18.23 18.42
CA MET A 353 -10.99 -17.68 17.98
C MET A 353 -10.90 -17.39 16.49
N VAL A 354 -11.65 -18.15 15.69
CA VAL A 354 -11.78 -17.90 14.25
C VAL A 354 -13.06 -17.10 14.01
N CYS A 355 -12.90 -15.88 13.52
CA CYS A 355 -14.03 -15.05 13.08
C CYS A 355 -14.04 -14.95 11.56
N ILE A 356 -15.10 -15.49 10.92
CA ILE A 356 -15.26 -15.41 9.47
C ILE A 356 -16.11 -14.18 9.12
N LEU A 357 -15.50 -13.23 8.40
CA LEU A 357 -16.21 -12.18 7.68
C LEU A 357 -16.65 -12.74 6.33
N HIS A 358 -17.95 -12.80 6.10
CA HIS A 358 -18.50 -13.20 4.80
C HIS A 358 -18.47 -12.00 3.85
N SER A 359 -18.19 -12.18 2.57
CA SER A 359 -18.64 -11.25 1.54
C SER A 359 -20.03 -11.69 1.12
N ARG A 360 -21.06 -10.83 1.17
CA ARG A 360 -22.35 -11.18 0.55
C ARG A 360 -22.18 -11.08 -0.98
N ALA A 361 -22.63 -12.11 -1.68
CA ALA A 361 -22.72 -12.18 -3.14
C ALA A 361 -23.60 -11.04 -3.68
#